data_AF-A0A524LTG8-F1
#
_entry.id   AF-A0A524LTG8-F1
#
_cell.length_a   1.000
_cell.length_b   1.000
_cell.length_c   1.000
_cell.angle_alpha   90.00
_cell.angle_beta   90.00
_cell.angle_gamma   90.00
#
_symmetry.space_group_name_H-M   'P 1'
#
loop_
_entity.id
_entity.type
_entity.pdbx_description
1 polymer ?
#
loop_
_entity_poly.entity_id
_entity_poly.type
_entity_poly.pdbx_seq_one_letter_code
_entity_poly.pdbx_strand_id
1 'polypeptide(L)'
;MNFADFMGLTALIVTIIYTGFGLPVQIYKNFKSKTTYGLSLSMMVLLFLTFLSWVVYAWVKTPRDFYIIISNAIGMISVSIIIYQFWAYRSQTKAE
;
A
#
# COMPACT_ATOMS: atom_id res chain seq x y z
N MET A 1 1.54 4.27 29.17
CA MET A 1 1.87 3.70 27.85
C MET A 1 2.93 2.64 28.08
N ASN A 2 2.64 1.38 27.79
CA ASN A 2 3.63 0.31 27.94
C ASN A 2 4.59 0.30 26.73
N PHE A 3 5.65 -0.49 26.78
CA PHE A 3 6.62 -0.57 25.69
C PHE A 3 6.00 -1.02 24.35
N ALA A 4 5.04 -1.94 24.40
CA ALA A 4 4.35 -2.43 23.21
C ALA A 4 3.49 -1.34 22.55
N ASP A 5 2.80 -0.51 23.33
CA ASP A 5 2.01 0.63 22.84
C ASP A 5 2.90 1.68 22.15
N PHE A 6 4.07 1.96 22.74
CA PHE A 6 5.04 2.88 22.15
C PHE A 6 5.56 2.36 20.80
N MET A 7 5.96 1.09 20.75
CA MET A 7 6.41 0.46 19.50
C MET A 7 5.29 0.40 18.46
N GLY A 8 4.05 0.10 18.86
CA GLY A 8 2.89 0.10 17.98
C GLY A 8 2.59 1.47 17.38
N LEU A 9 2.68 2.53 18.19
CA LEU A 9 2.51 3.91 17.71
C LEU A 9 3.62 4.31 16.73
N THR A 10 4.88 3.99 17.03
CA THR A 10 6.00 4.24 16.10
C THR A 10 5.81 3.50 14.77
N ALA A 11 5.43 2.22 14.82
CA ALA A 11 5.15 1.42 13.64
C ALA A 11 4.00 2.03 12.81
N LEU A 12 2.92 2.47 13.46
CA LEU A 12 1.80 3.13 12.79
C LEU A 12 2.23 4.43 12.10
N ILE A 13 2.97 5.30 12.79
CA ILE A 13 3.40 6.60 12.25
C ILE A 13 4.32 6.39 11.04
N VAL A 14 5.36 5.58 11.19
CA VAL A 14 6.31 5.30 10.10
C VAL A 14 5.59 4.69 8.91
N THR A 15 4.67 3.75 9.18
CA THR A 15 3.92 3.07 8.13
C THR A 15 3.01 4.02 7.38
N ILE A 16 2.23 4.84 8.08
CA ILE A 16 1.38 5.86 7.47
C ILE A 16 2.19 6.84 6.63
N ILE A 17 3.40 7.23 7.07
CA ILE A 17 4.24 8.14 6.29
C ILE A 17 4.63 7.48 4.96
N TYR A 18 5.20 6.27 4.97
CA TYR A 18 5.65 5.68 3.71
C TYR A 18 4.46 5.24 2.82
N THR A 19 3.38 4.68 3.40
CA THR A 19 2.20 4.26 2.62
C THR A 19 1.37 5.45 2.17
N GLY A 20 1.33 6.53 2.94
CA GLY A 20 0.50 7.73 2.70
C GLY A 20 1.20 8.81 1.87
N PHE A 21 2.52 8.78 1.72
CA PHE A 21 3.24 9.67 0.81
C PHE A 21 3.77 8.92 -0.42
N GLY A 22 4.49 7.81 -0.24
CA GLY A 22 5.15 7.12 -1.34
C GLY A 22 4.16 6.61 -2.39
N LEU A 23 3.13 5.88 -1.96
CA LEU A 23 2.15 5.29 -2.87
C LEU A 23 1.22 6.35 -3.50
N PRO A 24 0.70 7.35 -2.77
CA PRO A 24 -0.10 8.42 -3.38
C PRO A 24 0.68 9.28 -4.38
N VAL A 25 1.97 9.55 -4.13
CA VAL A 25 2.82 10.23 -5.12
C VAL A 25 2.95 9.38 -6.39
N GLN A 26 3.11 8.05 -6.26
CA GLN A 26 3.13 7.16 -7.43
C GLN A 26 1.78 7.15 -8.17
N ILE A 27 0.66 7.09 -7.45
CA ILE A 27 -0.69 7.18 -8.02
C ILE A 27 -0.84 8.47 -8.82
N TYR A 28 -0.42 9.61 -8.25
CA TYR A 28 -0.47 10.90 -8.91
C TYR A 28 0.41 10.93 -10.16
N LYS A 29 1.64 10.42 -10.09
CA LYS A 29 2.55 10.33 -11.24
C LYS A 29 1.92 9.52 -12.37
N ASN A 30 1.43 8.31 -12.08
CA ASN A 30 0.76 7.45 -13.06
C ASN A 30 -0.48 8.14 -13.66
N PHE A 31 -1.27 8.84 -12.83
CA PHE A 31 -2.45 9.55 -13.29
C PHE A 31 -2.11 10.73 -14.21
N LYS A 32 -1.03 11.45 -13.91
CA LYS A 32 -0.55 12.59 -14.71
C LYS A 32 0.08 12.14 -16.03
N SER A 33 0.89 11.10 -15.99
CA SER A 33 1.58 10.55 -17.18
C SER A 33 0.70 9.63 -18.03
N LYS A 34 -0.42 9.14 -17.47
CA LYS A 34 -1.27 8.10 -18.08
C LYS A 34 -0.49 6.85 -18.47
N THR A 35 0.56 6.52 -17.71
CA THR A 35 1.36 5.32 -17.92
C THR A 35 1.87 4.78 -16.59
N THR A 36 2.02 3.46 -16.52
CA THR A 36 2.67 2.75 -15.41
C THR A 36 4.10 2.32 -15.79
N TYR A 37 4.71 2.96 -16.79
CA TYR A 37 6.07 2.66 -17.23
C TYR A 37 7.07 2.79 -16.06
N GLY A 38 7.98 1.82 -15.96
CA GLY A 38 8.95 1.72 -14.85
C GLY A 38 8.42 1.09 -13.56
N LEU A 39 7.13 0.74 -13.49
CA LEU A 39 6.57 -0.04 -12.39
C LEU A 39 6.45 -1.52 -12.78
N SER A 40 6.83 -2.41 -11.85
CA SER A 40 6.59 -3.84 -11.99
C SER A 40 5.20 -4.22 -11.46
N LEU A 41 4.33 -4.74 -12.33
CA LEU A 41 3.01 -5.23 -11.93
C LEU A 41 3.11 -6.37 -10.90
N SER A 42 4.06 -7.29 -11.08
CA SER A 42 4.25 -8.40 -10.13
C SER A 42 4.64 -7.89 -8.75
N MET A 43 5.49 -6.86 -8.67
CA MET A 43 5.84 -6.22 -7.40
C MET A 43 4.63 -5.56 -6.74
N MET A 44 3.76 -4.88 -7.50
CA MET A 44 2.56 -4.27 -6.95
C MET A 44 1.56 -5.32 -6.44
N VAL A 45 1.41 -6.44 -7.14
CA VAL A 45 0.56 -7.56 -6.68
C VAL A 45 1.13 -8.16 -5.38
N LEU A 46 2.44 -8.42 -5.31
CA LEU A 46 3.07 -8.92 -4.09
C LEU A 46 2.93 -7.93 -2.93
N LEU A 47 3.04 -6.64 -3.20
CA LEU A 47 2.86 -5.59 -2.19
C LEU A 47 1.40 -5.54 -1.69
N PHE A 48 0.42 -5.70 -2.58
CA PHE A 48 -0.98 -5.82 -2.20
C PHE A 48 -1.23 -7.03 -1.30
N LEU A 49 -0.71 -8.21 -1.69
CA LEU A 49 -0.83 -9.43 -0.90
C LEU A 49 -0.13 -9.30 0.46
N THR A 50 0.98 -8.57 0.52
CA THR A 50 1.68 -8.27 1.76
C THR A 50 0.81 -7.44 2.70
N PHE A 51 0.25 -6.32 2.23
CA PHE A 51 -0.64 -5.48 3.05
C PHE A 51 -1.91 -6.22 3.47
N LEU A 52 -2.52 -6.97 2.56
CA LEU A 52 -3.69 -7.79 2.87
C LEU A 52 -3.37 -8.83 3.95
N SER A 53 -2.22 -9.53 3.84
CA SER A 53 -1.79 -10.52 4.83
C SER A 53 -1.58 -9.90 6.21
N TRP A 54 -0.96 -8.73 6.30
CA TRP A 54 -0.77 -8.02 7.57
C TRP A 54 -2.09 -7.55 8.20
N VAL A 55 -3.01 -7.02 7.39
CA VAL A 55 -4.34 -6.63 7.86
C VAL A 55 -5.10 -7.84 8.40
N VAL A 56 -5.12 -8.95 7.64
CA VAL A 56 -5.79 -10.19 8.07
C VAL A 56 -5.15 -10.74 9.35
N TYR A 57 -3.82 -10.83 9.41
CA TYR A 57 -3.08 -11.30 10.58
C TYR A 57 -3.42 -10.49 11.85
N ALA A 58 -3.36 -9.16 11.75
CA ALA A 58 -3.64 -8.28 12.87
C ALA A 58 -5.13 -8.29 13.29
N TRP A 59 -6.03 -8.59 12.35
CA TRP A 59 -7.46 -8.74 12.60
C TRP A 59 -7.83 -10.03 13.34
N VAL A 60 -7.14 -11.15 13.04
CA VAL A 60 -7.39 -12.44 13.69
C VAL A 60 -6.62 -12.62 15.01
N LYS A 61 -5.58 -11.80 15.25
CA LYS A 61 -4.84 -11.77 16.52
C LYS A 61 -5.74 -11.31 17.67
N THR A 62 -5.53 -11.89 18.86
CA THR A 62 -6.21 -11.50 20.11
C THR A 62 -5.19 -11.05 21.15
N PRO A 63 -5.23 -9.80 21.66
CA PRO A 63 -6.11 -8.72 21.21
C PRO A 63 -5.77 -8.25 19.79
N ARG A 64 -6.75 -7.66 19.10
CA ARG A 64 -6.57 -7.11 17.74
C ARG A 64 -5.54 -6.00 17.75
N ASP A 65 -4.68 -5.98 16.74
CA ASP A 65 -3.63 -4.98 16.60
C ASP A 65 -4.04 -3.86 15.65
N PHE A 66 -4.73 -2.85 16.19
CA PHE A 66 -5.23 -1.72 15.39
C PHE A 66 -4.11 -0.88 14.77
N TYR A 67 -2.91 -0.87 15.36
CA TYR A 67 -1.77 -0.14 14.81
C TYR A 67 -1.36 -0.71 13.45
N ILE A 68 -1.31 -2.04 13.34
CA ILE A 68 -1.00 -2.74 12.08
C ILE A 68 -2.17 -2.64 11.09
N ILE A 69 -3.41 -2.85 11.56
CA ILE A 69 -4.60 -2.83 10.70
C ILE A 69 -4.72 -1.49 9.96
N ILE A 70 -4.73 -0.38 10.72
CA ILE A 70 -4.99 0.95 10.16
C ILE A 70 -3.89 1.33 9.17
N SER A 71 -2.64 1.11 9.57
CA SER A 71 -1.49 1.52 8.77
C SER A 71 -1.35 0.72 7.46
N ASN A 72 -1.57 -0.61 7.50
CA ASN A 72 -1.48 -1.44 6.30
C ASN A 72 -2.72 -1.33 5.40
N ALA A 73 -3.91 -1.01 5.94
CA ALA A 73 -5.10 -0.80 5.14
C ALA A 73 -4.94 0.38 4.16
N ILE A 74 -4.27 1.46 4.57
CA ILE A 74 -3.97 2.61 3.70
C ILE A 74 -3.06 2.18 2.54
N GLY A 75 -2.03 1.38 2.83
CA GLY A 75 -1.15 0.80 1.82
C GLY A 75 -1.92 -0.10 0.85
N MET A 76 -2.77 -0.99 1.38
CA MET A 76 -3.61 -1.89 0.59
C MET A 76 -4.51 -1.13 -0.39
N ILE A 77 -5.19 -0.08 0.06
CA ILE A 77 -6.05 0.76 -0.79
C ILE A 77 -5.21 1.45 -1.88
N SER A 78 -4.08 2.04 -1.50
CA SER A 78 -3.21 2.75 -2.43
C SER A 78 -2.65 1.83 -3.52
N VAL A 79 -2.17 0.64 -3.15
CA VAL A 79 -1.68 -0.34 -4.13
C VAL A 79 -2.81 -0.86 -5.01
N SER A 80 -4.03 -1.02 -4.48
CA SER A 80 -5.19 -1.41 -5.30
C SER A 80 -5.47 -0.39 -6.40
N ILE A 81 -5.34 0.91 -6.09
CA ILE A 81 -5.45 1.98 -7.10
C ILE A 81 -4.34 1.87 -8.14
N ILE A 82 -3.09 1.60 -7.74
CA ILE A 82 -1.98 1.43 -8.69
C ILE A 82 -2.21 0.20 -9.59
N ILE A 83 -2.65 -0.93 -9.04
CA ILE A 83 -2.99 -2.12 -9.82
C ILE A 83 -4.13 -1.80 -10.80
N TYR A 84 -5.15 -1.05 -10.38
CA TYR A 84 -6.19 -0.58 -11.29
C TYR A 84 -5.62 0.32 -12.42
N GLN A 85 -4.66 1.20 -12.12
CA GLN A 85 -3.98 2.02 -13.13
C GLN A 85 -3.22 1.18 -14.16
N PHE A 86 -2.63 0.04 -13.78
CA PHE A 86 -2.03 -0.89 -14.75
C PHE A 86 -3.07 -1.41 -15.75
N TRP A 87 -4.28 -1.74 -15.28
CA TRP A 87 -5.36 -2.18 -16.16
C TRP A 87 -5.89 -1.05 -17.03
N ALA A 88 -6.05 0.16 -16.48
CA ALA A 88 -6.57 1.32 -17.19
C ALA A 88 -5.60 1.86 -18.26
N TYR A 89 -4.29 1.82 -18.00
CA TYR A 89 -3.26 2.39 -18.89
C TYR A 89 -2.55 1.36 -19.78
N ARG A 90 -2.99 0.09 -19.76
CA ARG A 90 -2.41 -1.02 -20.56
C ARG A 90 -2.28 -0.73 -22.06
N SER A 91 -3.15 0.10 -22.62
CA SER A 91 -3.15 0.45 -24.04
C SER A 91 -2.10 1.52 -24.38
N GLN A 92 -1.72 2.36 -23.41
CA GLN A 92 -0.72 3.40 -23.56
C GLN A 92 0.70 2.90 -23.30
N THR A 93 0.85 1.76 -22.59
CA THR A 93 2.17 1.18 -22.26
C THR A 93 2.73 0.27 -23.35
N LYS A 94 1.95 -0.11 -24.37
CA LYS A 94 2.37 -1.00 -25.47
C LYS A 94 2.75 -0.27 -26.77
N ALA A 95 2.85 1.06 -26.75
CA ALA A 95 3.17 1.86 -27.93
C ALA A 95 4.67 2.22 -27.97
N GLU A 96 5.53 1.21 -28.03
CA GLU A 96 6.92 1.33 -28.52
C GLU A 96 7.27 0.07 -29.31
#